data_AF-K2ADL4-F1
#
_entry.id   AF-K2ADL4-F1
#
_cell.length_a   1.000
_cell.length_b   1.000
_cell.length_c   1.000
_cell.angle_alpha   90.00
_cell.angle_beta   90.00
_cell.angle_gamma   90.00
#
_symmetry.space_group_name_H-M   'P 1'
#
loop_
_entity.id
_entity.type
_entity.pdbx_description
1 polymer ?
#
loop_
_entity_poly.entity_id
_entity_poly.type
_entity_poly.pdbx_seq_one_letter_code
_entity_poly.pdbx_strand_id
1 'polypeptide(L)'
;MPAPSNIRLRHIALALAASVVLISTIAAGPVNATPLETAMASVFTVHTADDQNRFLGSACLWGQGAVAVTNAYVVGNATEVRLTDASVAEPFAPVIGSDPSRDVAVIVTKPGGLG
;
A
#
# COMPACT_ATOMS: atom_id res chain seq x y z
N MET A 1 23.16 51.00 -20.49
CA MET A 1 21.72 51.26 -20.25
C MET A 1 21.29 50.40 -19.05
N PRO A 2 21.19 50.96 -17.83
CA PRO A 2 20.85 50.18 -16.65
C PRO A 2 19.38 49.72 -16.72
N ALA A 3 19.14 48.43 -16.47
CA ALA A 3 17.79 47.88 -16.39
C ALA A 3 16.98 48.63 -15.31
N PRO A 4 15.70 48.97 -15.55
CA PRO A 4 14.90 49.72 -14.58
C PRO A 4 14.83 48.94 -13.26
N SER A 5 15.11 49.63 -12.16
CA SER A 5 15.25 49.10 -10.78
C SER A 5 14.13 48.14 -10.36
N ASN A 6 12.91 48.37 -10.87
CA ASN A 6 11.72 47.56 -10.61
C ASN A 6 11.83 46.12 -11.12
N ILE A 7 12.56 45.89 -12.22
CA ILE A 7 12.77 44.55 -12.79
C ILE A 7 13.68 43.74 -11.87
N ARG A 8 14.81 44.31 -11.43
CA ARG A 8 15.76 43.61 -10.54
C ARG A 8 15.13 43.29 -9.19
N LEU A 9 14.38 44.24 -8.62
CA LEU A 9 13.65 44.02 -7.35
C LEU A 9 12.61 42.90 -7.47
N ARG A 10 11.88 42.84 -8.59
CA ARG A 10 10.89 41.76 -8.83
C ARG A 10 11.54 40.38 -8.95
N HIS A 11 12.68 40.28 -9.63
CA HIS A 11 13.39 39.00 -9.76
C HIS A 11 14.00 38.54 -8.43
N ILE A 12 14.53 39.47 -7.64
CA ILE A 12 15.03 39.16 -6.28
C ILE A 12 13.90 38.69 -5.38
N ALA A 13 12.75 39.38 -5.40
CA ALA A 13 11.56 38.98 -4.63
C ALA A 13 11.03 37.60 -5.06
N LEU A 14 11.01 37.31 -6.38
CA LEU A 14 10.59 36.01 -6.90
C LEU A 14 11.55 34.89 -6.49
N ALA A 15 12.86 35.14 -6.55
CA ALA A 15 13.87 34.18 -6.13
C ALA A 15 13.76 33.87 -4.63
N LEU A 16 13.58 34.89 -3.79
CA LEU A 16 13.34 34.73 -2.35
C LEU A 16 12.06 33.94 -2.08
N ALA A 17 10.96 34.25 -2.76
CA ALA A 17 9.72 33.50 -2.63
C ALA A 17 9.90 32.02 -3.03
N ALA A 18 10.57 31.76 -4.15
CA ALA A 18 10.87 30.39 -4.59
C ALA A 18 11.77 29.64 -3.59
N SER A 19 12.78 30.29 -3.02
CA SER A 19 13.62 29.70 -1.98
C SER A 19 12.84 29.38 -0.71
N VAL A 20 11.94 30.26 -0.27
CA VAL A 20 11.08 30.00 0.90
C VAL A 20 10.15 28.82 0.66
N VAL A 21 9.53 28.73 -0.52
CA VAL A 21 8.69 27.59 -0.89
C VAL A 21 9.49 26.29 -0.89
N LEU A 22 10.67 26.28 -1.51
CA LEU A 22 11.53 25.10 -1.57
C LEU A 22 11.97 24.62 -0.18
N ILE A 23 12.42 25.54 0.68
CA ILE A 23 12.81 25.23 2.06
C ILE A 23 11.61 24.68 2.85
N SER A 24 10.42 25.26 2.66
CA SER A 24 9.20 24.81 3.33
C SER A 24 8.80 23.39 2.89
N THR A 25 8.95 23.04 1.60
CA THR A 25 8.68 21.68 1.11
C THR A 25 9.66 20.64 1.66
N ILE A 26 10.93 21.01 1.85
CA ILE A 26 11.93 20.10 2.41
C ILE A 26 11.68 19.90 3.91
N ALA A 27 11.36 20.98 4.63
CA ALA A 27 11.11 20.95 6.08
C ALA A 27 9.82 20.22 6.46
N ALA A 28 8.80 20.24 5.61
CA ALA A 28 7.54 19.54 5.86
C ALA A 28 7.70 18.01 5.94
N GLY A 29 8.74 17.45 5.31
CA GLY A 29 8.98 16.01 5.28
C GLY A 29 7.86 15.23 4.54
N PRO A 30 7.97 13.90 4.45
CA PRO A 30 6.87 13.08 3.96
C PRO A 30 5.69 13.20 4.92
N VAL A 31 4.49 13.40 4.37
CA VAL A 31 3.25 13.25 5.15
C VAL A 31 3.19 11.78 5.55
N ASN A 32 3.35 11.50 6.84
CA ASN A 32 3.18 10.15 7.36
C ASN A 32 1.75 9.70 7.06
N ALA A 33 1.61 8.48 6.55
CA ALA A 33 0.31 7.85 6.43
C ALA A 33 -0.40 7.89 7.79
N THR A 34 -1.68 8.19 7.77
CA THR A 34 -2.54 8.08 8.94
C THR A 34 -2.50 6.63 9.47
N PRO A 35 -2.82 6.41 10.75
CA PRO A 35 -2.94 5.05 11.29
C PRO A 35 -3.92 4.17 10.49
N LEU A 36 -4.98 4.78 9.94
CA LEU A 36 -5.94 4.07 9.10
C LEU A 36 -5.33 3.68 7.75
N GLU A 37 -4.65 4.60 7.06
CA GLU A 37 -3.99 4.29 5.78
C GLU A 37 -2.94 3.18 5.95
N THR A 38 -2.17 3.24 7.05
CA THR A 38 -1.20 2.19 7.40
C THR A 38 -1.89 0.85 7.61
N ALA A 39 -3.01 0.82 8.35
CA ALA A 39 -3.79 -0.40 8.56
C ALA A 39 -4.39 -0.93 7.26
N MET A 40 -4.94 -0.05 6.42
CA MET A 40 -5.54 -0.44 5.14
C MET A 40 -4.50 -0.98 4.14
N ALA A 41 -3.28 -0.47 4.15
CA ALA A 41 -2.18 -1.00 3.35
C ALA A 41 -1.79 -2.45 3.72
N SER A 42 -2.19 -2.93 4.91
CA SER A 42 -1.97 -4.31 5.33
C SER A 42 -3.10 -5.28 4.95
N VAL A 43 -4.17 -4.81 4.30
CA VAL A 43 -5.36 -5.62 3.99
C VAL A 43 -5.40 -5.97 2.50
N PHE A 44 -5.68 -7.24 2.22
CA PHE A 44 -5.94 -7.78 0.89
C PHE A 44 -7.41 -8.18 0.74
N THR A 45 -7.95 -8.13 -0.48
CA THR A 45 -9.11 -8.95 -0.85
C THR A 45 -8.65 -10.31 -1.34
N VAL A 46 -9.42 -11.34 -0.99
CA VAL A 46 -9.16 -12.73 -1.35
C VAL A 46 -10.15 -13.15 -2.41
N HIS A 47 -9.65 -13.72 -3.50
CA HIS A 47 -10.44 -14.18 -4.64
C HIS A 47 -10.08 -15.62 -5.02
N THR A 48 -10.92 -16.25 -5.83
CA THR A 48 -10.65 -17.57 -6.38
C THR A 48 -9.41 -17.55 -7.28
N ALA A 49 -8.60 -18.60 -7.15
CA ALA A 49 -7.47 -18.86 -8.04
C ALA A 49 -7.92 -19.51 -9.37
N ASP A 50 -8.96 -18.96 -10.00
CA ASP A 50 -9.47 -19.43 -11.29
C ASP A 50 -9.78 -18.22 -12.22
N ASP A 51 -10.16 -18.51 -13.46
CA ASP A 51 -10.50 -17.48 -14.45
C ASP A 51 -11.75 -16.66 -14.07
N GLN A 52 -12.53 -17.13 -13.09
CA GLN A 52 -13.75 -16.45 -12.66
C GLN A 52 -13.49 -15.36 -11.63
N ASN A 53 -12.33 -15.39 -10.95
CA ASN A 53 -11.87 -14.38 -10.00
C ASN A 53 -12.95 -13.93 -8.99
N ARG A 54 -13.71 -14.87 -8.44
CA ARG A 54 -14.83 -14.60 -7.54
C ARG A 54 -14.29 -14.12 -6.19
N PHE A 55 -14.90 -13.08 -5.63
CA PHE A 55 -14.58 -12.60 -4.30
C PHE A 55 -14.93 -13.64 -3.23
N LEU A 56 -14.01 -13.85 -2.29
CA LEU A 56 -14.14 -14.81 -1.19
C LEU A 56 -14.14 -14.13 0.19
N GLY A 57 -13.38 -13.04 0.35
CA GLY A 57 -13.24 -12.35 1.64
C GLY A 57 -12.04 -11.42 1.69
N SER A 58 -11.48 -11.24 2.88
CA SER A 58 -10.30 -10.42 3.12
C SER A 58 -9.22 -11.17 3.89
N ALA A 59 -7.98 -10.72 3.78
CA ALA A 59 -6.84 -11.23 4.54
C ALA A 59 -5.98 -10.05 5.03
N CYS A 60 -5.31 -10.20 6.17
CA CYS A 60 -4.40 -9.19 6.69
C CYS A 60 -2.97 -9.71 6.68
N LEU A 61 -2.03 -8.87 6.26
CA LEU A 61 -0.61 -9.12 6.32
C LEU A 61 -0.18 -9.34 7.79
N TRP A 62 0.68 -10.33 8.02
CA TRP A 62 1.12 -10.71 9.36
C TRP A 62 2.64 -10.86 9.46
N GLY A 63 3.16 -10.56 10.65
CA GLY A 63 4.60 -10.63 10.95
C GLY A 63 5.40 -9.66 10.08
N GLN A 64 6.47 -10.15 9.47
CA GLN A 64 7.35 -9.36 8.59
C GLN A 64 6.84 -9.26 7.14
N GLY A 65 5.54 -9.46 6.93
CA GLY A 65 4.93 -9.38 5.60
C GLY A 65 5.16 -10.57 4.68
N ALA A 66 5.54 -11.72 5.25
CA ALA A 66 5.76 -12.96 4.51
C ALA A 66 4.49 -13.82 4.35
N VAL A 67 3.45 -13.55 5.15
CA VAL A 67 2.17 -14.25 5.09
C VAL A 67 1.01 -13.29 5.29
N ALA A 68 -0.14 -13.65 4.75
CA ALA A 68 -1.43 -13.08 5.07
C ALA A 68 -2.27 -14.10 5.85
N VAL A 69 -3.04 -13.60 6.82
CA VAL A 69 -3.93 -14.41 7.65
C VAL A 69 -5.38 -14.05 7.33
N THR A 70 -6.22 -15.08 7.20
CA THR A 70 -7.66 -14.96 6.96
C THR A 70 -8.41 -16.03 7.73
N ASN A 71 -9.72 -16.08 7.56
CA ASN A 71 -10.56 -17.12 8.10
C ASN A 71 -10.47 -18.40 7.26
N ALA A 72 -10.55 -19.57 7.89
CA ALA A 72 -10.49 -20.85 7.18
C ALA A 72 -11.66 -21.01 6.21
N TYR A 73 -12.85 -20.49 6.54
CA TYR A 73 -13.99 -20.56 5.62
C TYR A 73 -13.79 -19.73 4.34
N VAL A 74 -12.93 -18.69 4.37
CA VAL A 74 -12.67 -17.85 3.19
C VAL A 74 -11.92 -18.64 2.13
N VAL A 75 -10.93 -19.44 2.53
CA VAL A 75 -10.16 -20.29 1.61
C VAL A 75 -10.86 -21.63 1.35
N GLY A 76 -11.68 -22.11 2.29
CA GLY A 76 -12.33 -23.41 2.20
C GLY A 76 -11.31 -24.54 1.99
N ASN A 77 -11.47 -25.29 0.89
CA ASN A 77 -10.56 -26.36 0.48
C ASN A 77 -9.55 -25.93 -0.60
N ALA A 78 -9.48 -24.64 -0.91
CA ALA A 78 -8.55 -24.15 -1.93
C ALA A 78 -7.10 -24.31 -1.46
N THR A 79 -6.24 -24.84 -2.32
CA THR A 79 -4.79 -24.89 -2.09
C THR A 79 -4.10 -23.59 -2.52
N GLU A 80 -4.81 -22.74 -3.25
CA GLU A 80 -4.31 -21.51 -3.84
C GLU A 80 -5.45 -20.50 -3.96
N VAL A 81 -5.16 -19.22 -3.73
CA VAL A 81 -6.10 -18.10 -3.86
C VAL A 81 -5.43 -16.95 -4.59
N ARG A 82 -6.20 -15.95 -5.01
CA ARG A 82 -5.63 -14.69 -5.50
C ARG A 82 -5.76 -13.63 -4.41
N LEU A 83 -4.65 -12.98 -4.08
CA LEU A 83 -4.64 -11.79 -3.24
C LEU A 83 -4.66 -10.55 -4.12
N THR A 84 -5.40 -9.53 -3.72
CA THR A 84 -5.42 -8.22 -4.40
C THR A 84 -5.26 -7.14 -3.35
N ASP A 85 -4.32 -6.23 -3.56
CA ASP A 85 -4.13 -5.03 -2.73
C ASP A 85 -4.70 -3.79 -3.44
N ALA A 86 -4.52 -2.61 -2.82
CA ALA A 86 -5.00 -1.34 -3.36
C ALA A 86 -4.27 -0.88 -4.64
N SER A 87 -3.11 -1.44 -4.94
CA SER A 87 -2.16 -0.98 -5.95
C SER A 87 -2.22 -1.83 -7.22
N VAL A 88 -2.23 -3.16 -7.08
CA VAL A 88 -2.20 -4.11 -8.20
C VAL A 88 -2.86 -5.44 -7.80
N ALA A 89 -3.53 -6.09 -8.76
CA ALA A 89 -3.98 -7.47 -8.63
C ALA A 89 -2.87 -8.45 -9.06
N GLU A 90 -2.10 -9.00 -8.12
CA GLU A 90 -1.15 -10.11 -8.33
C GLU A 90 -0.95 -10.93 -7.04
N PRO A 91 -0.44 -12.17 -7.07
CA PRO A 91 -0.59 -13.30 -8.00
C PRO A 91 -1.40 -14.43 -7.32
N PHE A 92 -1.47 -15.60 -7.96
CA PHE A 92 -1.88 -16.83 -7.27
C PHE A 92 -0.94 -17.09 -6.07
N ALA A 93 -1.53 -17.32 -4.90
CA ALA A 93 -0.89 -17.36 -3.60
C ALA A 93 -1.26 -18.68 -2.89
N PRO A 94 -0.27 -19.53 -2.57
CA PRO A 94 -0.53 -20.81 -1.91
C PRO A 94 -1.10 -20.64 -0.50
N VAL A 95 -2.08 -21.48 -0.16
CA VAL A 95 -2.55 -21.68 1.21
C VAL A 95 -1.63 -22.71 1.87
N ILE A 96 -0.85 -22.27 2.87
CA ILE A 96 0.17 -23.12 3.53
C ILE A 96 -0.30 -23.73 4.84
N GLY A 97 -1.46 -23.32 5.34
CA GLY A 97 -2.08 -23.90 6.51
C GLY A 97 -3.52 -23.44 6.66
N SER A 98 -4.37 -24.33 7.16
CA SER A 98 -5.76 -24.04 7.51
C SER A 98 -6.11 -24.84 8.77
N ASP A 99 -6.71 -24.16 9.74
CA ASP A 99 -7.27 -24.71 10.95
C ASP A 99 -8.76 -24.33 11.03
N PRO A 100 -9.65 -25.19 10.52
CA PRO A 100 -11.10 -24.94 10.56
C PRO A 100 -11.67 -24.88 11.98
N SER A 101 -11.01 -25.47 12.99
CA SER A 101 -11.51 -25.45 14.37
C SER A 101 -11.38 -24.08 15.03
N ARG A 102 -10.37 -23.31 14.62
CA ARG A 102 -10.13 -21.92 15.05
C ARG A 102 -10.54 -20.90 14.00
N ASP A 103 -11.00 -21.38 12.85
CA ASP A 103 -11.32 -20.58 11.67
C ASP A 103 -10.17 -19.67 11.24
N VAL A 104 -8.97 -20.24 11.09
CA VAL A 104 -7.76 -19.51 10.67
C VAL A 104 -7.12 -20.21 9.47
N ALA A 105 -6.71 -19.43 8.46
CA ALA A 105 -5.88 -19.88 7.37
C ALA A 105 -4.72 -18.91 7.11
N VAL A 106 -3.61 -19.47 6.61
CA VAL A 106 -2.36 -18.75 6.33
C VAL A 106 -2.01 -18.90 4.86
N ILE A 107 -1.78 -17.77 4.21
CA ILE A 107 -1.49 -17.65 2.78
C ILE A 107 -0.11 -17.01 2.62
N VAL A 108 0.71 -17.54 1.70
CA VAL A 108 2.02 -16.94 1.41
C VAL A 108 1.86 -15.62 0.67
N THR A 109 2.60 -14.60 1.07
CA THR A 109 2.72 -13.34 0.32
C THR A 109 4.11 -13.24 -0.32
N LYS A 110 4.19 -12.63 -1.50
CA LYS A 110 5.51 -12.22 -2.03
C LYS A 110 6.01 -11.02 -1.21
N PRO A 111 7.33 -10.91 -0.97
CA PRO A 111 7.91 -9.68 -0.43
C PRO A 111 7.61 -8.55 -1.41
N GLY A 112 6.85 -7.54 -0.99
CA GLY A 112 6.44 -6.43 -1.86
C GLY A 112 5.15 -5.72 -1.45
N GLY A 113 4.35 -6.28 -0.54
CA GLY A 113 3.08 -5.67 -0.09
C GLY A 113 3.23 -4.47 0.87
N LEU A 114 4.45 -4.07 1.21
CA LEU A 114 4.73 -2.87 2.00
C LEU A 114 5.96 -2.18 1.42
N GLY A 115 5.73 -1.18 0.58
CA GLY A 115 6.71 -0.24 0.05
C GLY A 115 6.08 1.13 -0.07
#